data_AF-A0A250XTJ2-F1
#
_entry.id   AF-A0A250XTJ2-F1
#
_cell.length_a   1.000
_cell.length_b   1.000
_cell.length_c   1.000
_cell.angle_alpha   90.00
_cell.angle_beta   90.00
_cell.angle_gamma   90.00
#
_symmetry.space_group_name_H-M   'P 1'
#
loop_
_entity.id
_entity.type
_entity.pdbx_description
1 polymer ?
#
loop_
_entity_poly.entity_id
_entity_poly.type
_entity_poly.pdbx_seq_one_letter_code
_entity_poly.pdbx_strand_id
1 'polypeptide(L)'
;KLDVVINALDNVNARLYVDSRCVYFGKPLLESGTLGPKCNTQMVIPNMTENYGASRDPPEKQAPMCTVHSFPHNIDHCLTWARSEFEGLLEKAPSEANTYLADPVKYLAAIRQNPDAAAREQLEKVVDLLVTNRVKSFEDCVAWARLHFQEYFHNRVAQLTFTFPEDATTSTGTPFWSAPKRFPKALNYDPKDESHASFMQAAAILKAEIHGIPRPAFAESAAKVAEQAAKVHVDPFVPRKGVHIETDPKAEKKASLPVSADDESIIEGLISKLESTKAALPAGYKLNPVQFEKDDDTNFHMDFISGLANMRARNYSVPEVDKLKAKLIAGRIIPAIATATAVATGMVCLELYKVVAGDKKIEDYRNTFANLALPLFAMAEPIAPKQMRYKELNWTLWDRWTLEGDLTVQEVLDWFEAKGLTAYSISCGQSLLYNNIFPKHKERLGKKMSELVGSVAKIEIPSWRAHFDVVVACEDEEGEDLDVPLISIKFR
;
A
#
# COMPACT_ATOMS: atom_id res chain seq x y z
N LYS A 1 11.02 22.58 -24.74
CA LYS A 1 9.77 21.87 -25.13
C LYS A 1 10.14 20.42 -25.43
N LEU A 2 9.25 19.47 -25.14
CA LEU A 2 9.45 18.05 -25.46
C LEU A 2 8.67 17.69 -26.72
N ASP A 3 9.21 16.78 -27.53
CA ASP A 3 8.57 16.26 -28.75
C ASP A 3 7.84 14.93 -28.49
N VAL A 4 8.47 14.04 -27.71
CA VAL A 4 7.95 12.72 -27.33
C VAL A 4 8.42 12.38 -25.91
N VAL A 5 7.63 11.58 -25.21
CA VAL A 5 7.98 10.99 -23.91
C VAL A 5 8.08 9.48 -24.07
N ILE A 6 9.08 8.86 -23.44
CA ILE A 6 9.31 7.42 -23.49
C ILE A 6 9.44 6.91 -22.06
N ASN A 7 8.59 5.95 -21.68
CA ASN A 7 8.64 5.37 -20.35
C ASN A 7 9.69 4.25 -20.27
N ALA A 8 10.42 4.26 -19.16
CA ALA A 8 11.34 3.20 -18.72
C ALA A 8 11.12 2.96 -17.23
N LEU A 9 9.88 2.63 -16.87
CA LEU A 9 9.38 2.59 -15.50
C LEU A 9 9.13 1.15 -15.04
N ASP A 10 9.09 0.93 -13.73
CA ASP A 10 8.92 -0.40 -13.11
C ASP A 10 7.60 -0.53 -12.32
N ASN A 11 6.84 0.56 -12.15
CA ASN A 11 5.59 0.58 -11.40
C ASN A 11 4.46 1.30 -12.15
N VAL A 12 3.22 0.86 -11.92
CA VAL A 12 2.02 1.37 -12.63
C VAL A 12 1.69 2.82 -12.24
N ASN A 13 1.93 3.21 -10.98
CA ASN A 13 1.61 4.56 -10.51
C ASN A 13 2.43 5.64 -11.23
N ALA A 14 3.73 5.40 -11.42
CA ALA A 14 4.58 6.29 -12.20
C ALA A 14 4.14 6.35 -13.67
N ARG A 15 3.75 5.22 -14.26
CA ARG A 15 3.22 5.18 -15.64
C ARG A 15 1.96 6.02 -15.78
N LEU A 16 0.97 5.84 -14.89
CA LEU A 16 -0.27 6.62 -14.87
C LEU A 16 0.00 8.12 -14.65
N TYR A 17 0.99 8.46 -13.82
CA TYR A 17 1.40 9.85 -13.64
C TYR A 17 1.94 10.44 -14.95
N VAL A 18 2.90 9.78 -15.59
CA VAL A 18 3.49 10.26 -16.86
C VAL A 18 2.43 10.33 -17.96
N ASP A 19 1.57 9.32 -18.05
CA ASP A 19 0.43 9.28 -18.98
C ASP A 19 -0.49 10.50 -18.79
N SER A 20 -0.91 10.77 -17.55
CA SER A 20 -1.75 11.95 -17.26
C SER A 20 -1.10 13.27 -17.67
N ARG A 21 0.24 13.38 -17.55
CA ARG A 21 0.99 14.56 -18.00
C ARG A 21 1.07 14.62 -19.52
N CYS A 22 1.24 13.49 -20.20
CA CYS A 22 1.27 13.43 -21.65
C CYS A 22 -0.09 13.81 -22.25
N VAL A 23 -1.19 13.33 -21.67
CA VAL A 23 -2.54 13.79 -22.00
C VAL A 23 -2.68 15.30 -21.79
N TYR A 24 -2.32 15.78 -20.60
CA TYR A 24 -2.43 17.20 -20.28
C TYR A 24 -1.65 18.13 -21.21
N PHE A 25 -0.46 17.72 -21.68
CA PHE A 25 0.40 18.52 -22.55
C PHE A 25 0.26 18.19 -24.04
N GLY A 26 -0.65 17.27 -24.41
CA GLY A 26 -0.81 16.81 -25.79
C GLY A 26 0.50 16.24 -26.36
N LYS A 27 1.17 15.37 -25.59
CA LYS A 27 2.46 14.77 -25.98
C LYS A 27 2.33 13.28 -26.28
N PRO A 28 2.95 12.80 -27.37
CA PRO A 28 3.12 11.37 -27.60
C PRO A 28 3.86 10.71 -26.45
N LEU A 29 3.37 9.54 -26.04
CA LEU A 29 3.97 8.67 -25.04
C LEU A 29 4.19 7.28 -25.65
N LEU A 30 5.44 6.81 -25.60
CA LEU A 30 5.80 5.44 -25.94
C LEU A 30 5.98 4.65 -24.65
N GLU A 31 5.08 3.71 -24.39
CA GLU A 31 5.05 2.89 -23.18
C GLU A 31 5.59 1.48 -23.45
N SER A 32 6.29 0.89 -22.47
CA SER A 32 6.72 -0.50 -22.53
C SER A 32 6.86 -1.15 -21.14
N GLY A 33 6.64 -2.46 -21.10
CA GLY A 33 6.74 -3.27 -19.89
C GLY A 33 7.35 -4.65 -20.15
N THR A 34 7.94 -5.25 -19.12
CA THR A 34 8.51 -6.61 -19.15
C THR A 34 8.15 -7.40 -17.91
N LEU A 35 7.91 -8.70 -18.05
CA LEU A 35 7.74 -9.65 -16.95
C LEU A 35 8.34 -11.00 -17.35
N GLY A 36 9.57 -11.27 -16.89
CA GLY A 36 10.37 -12.42 -17.32
C GLY A 36 10.52 -12.42 -18.86
N PRO A 37 10.13 -13.49 -19.55
CA PRO A 37 10.22 -13.57 -21.02
C PRO A 37 9.10 -12.81 -21.75
N LYS A 38 8.13 -12.22 -21.01
CA LYS A 38 7.02 -11.46 -21.59
C LYS A 38 7.39 -9.99 -21.72
N CYS A 39 6.93 -9.35 -22.78
CA CYS A 39 6.99 -7.89 -22.90
C CYS A 39 5.82 -7.33 -23.71
N ASN A 40 5.54 -6.04 -23.51
CA ASN A 40 4.54 -5.31 -24.26
C ASN A 40 5.01 -3.89 -24.59
N THR A 41 4.45 -3.32 -25.66
CA THR A 41 4.57 -1.91 -26.01
C THR A 41 3.20 -1.31 -26.28
N GLN A 42 3.00 -0.04 -25.91
CA GLN A 42 1.77 0.69 -26.19
C GLN A 42 2.09 2.10 -26.68
N MET A 43 1.48 2.49 -27.80
CA MET A 43 1.66 3.79 -28.41
C MET A 43 0.48 4.69 -28.06
N VAL A 44 0.76 5.76 -27.32
CA VAL A 44 -0.22 6.77 -26.90
C VAL A 44 0.03 8.03 -27.71
N ILE A 45 -0.81 8.28 -28.72
CA ILE A 45 -0.65 9.36 -29.69
C ILE A 45 -1.79 10.38 -29.52
N PRO A 46 -1.48 11.67 -29.28
CA PRO A 46 -2.47 12.71 -29.05
C PRO A 46 -3.52 12.78 -30.15
N ASN A 47 -4.78 12.91 -29.75
CA ASN A 47 -5.96 13.00 -30.63
C ASN A 47 -6.17 11.79 -31.56
N MET A 48 -5.47 10.68 -31.35
CA MET A 48 -5.51 9.52 -32.24
C MET A 48 -5.76 8.22 -31.51
N THR A 49 -5.15 8.00 -30.35
CA THR A 49 -5.31 6.77 -29.57
C THR A 49 -5.89 7.03 -28.19
N GLU A 50 -6.32 5.99 -27.48
CA GLU A 50 -6.51 6.05 -26.04
C GLU A 50 -5.18 6.32 -25.30
N ASN A 51 -5.29 6.78 -24.06
CA ASN A 51 -4.16 6.92 -23.13
C ASN A 51 -3.89 5.59 -22.40
N TYR A 52 -2.73 5.46 -21.75
CA TYR A 52 -2.37 4.23 -21.01
C TYR A 52 -3.42 3.91 -19.93
N GLY A 53 -3.88 4.92 -19.20
CA GLY A 53 -4.89 4.77 -18.14
C GLY A 53 -6.32 4.45 -18.60
N ALA A 54 -6.60 4.38 -19.90
CA ALA A 54 -7.93 4.03 -20.42
C ALA A 54 -8.27 2.55 -20.19
N SER A 55 -7.26 1.68 -20.20
CA SER A 55 -7.38 0.27 -19.87
C SER A 55 -6.87 0.01 -18.45
N ARG A 56 -7.57 -0.84 -17.70
CA ARG A 56 -7.15 -1.24 -16.36
C ARG A 56 -6.59 -2.65 -16.41
N ASP A 57 -5.32 -2.76 -16.07
CA ASP A 57 -4.72 -4.05 -15.77
C ASP A 57 -5.45 -4.70 -14.57
N PRO A 58 -5.58 -6.04 -14.53
CA PRO A 58 -6.15 -6.72 -13.38
C PRO A 58 -5.40 -6.33 -12.10
N PRO A 59 -6.10 -5.91 -11.04
CA PRO A 59 -5.43 -5.56 -9.79
C PRO A 59 -4.74 -6.79 -9.20
N GLU A 60 -3.66 -6.57 -8.46
CA GLU A 60 -3.02 -7.65 -7.68
C GLU A 60 -4.04 -8.29 -6.74
N LYS A 61 -4.18 -9.61 -6.82
CA LYS A 61 -5.06 -10.36 -5.92
C LYS A 61 -4.44 -10.35 -4.52
N GLN A 62 -5.09 -9.65 -3.59
CA GLN A 62 -4.73 -9.70 -2.17
C GLN A 62 -5.52 -10.80 -1.48
N ALA A 63 -4.84 -11.60 -0.65
CA ALA A 63 -5.50 -12.62 0.17
C ALA A 63 -6.36 -11.94 1.27
N PRO A 64 -7.55 -12.48 1.61
CA PRO A 64 -8.36 -11.93 2.70
C PRO A 64 -7.59 -11.89 4.03
N MET A 65 -7.83 -10.88 4.85
CA MET A 65 -7.13 -10.70 6.13
C MET A 65 -7.26 -11.92 7.05
N CYS A 66 -8.44 -12.57 7.13
CA CYS A 66 -8.60 -13.78 7.94
C CYS A 66 -7.75 -14.95 7.43
N THR A 67 -7.47 -15.01 6.13
CA THR A 67 -6.66 -16.06 5.52
C THR A 67 -5.19 -15.84 5.85
N VAL A 68 -4.73 -14.59 5.82
CA VAL A 68 -3.36 -14.21 6.21
C VAL A 68 -3.15 -14.38 7.73
N HIS A 69 -4.12 -13.98 8.55
CA HIS A 69 -3.97 -13.95 10.01
C HIS A 69 -4.34 -15.24 10.74
N SER A 70 -5.29 -16.03 10.24
CA SER A 70 -5.82 -17.19 10.98
C SER A 70 -5.78 -18.51 10.19
N PHE A 71 -5.91 -18.49 8.86
CA PHE A 71 -6.07 -19.71 8.06
C PHE A 71 -5.21 -19.74 6.79
N PRO A 72 -3.86 -19.67 6.90
CA PRO A 72 -3.00 -19.81 5.74
C PRO A 72 -3.08 -21.23 5.17
N HIS A 73 -2.99 -21.36 3.86
CA HIS A 73 -3.05 -22.66 3.18
C HIS A 73 -2.04 -22.80 2.03
N ASN A 74 -1.23 -21.77 1.80
CA ASN A 74 -0.08 -21.75 0.89
C ASN A 74 1.04 -20.90 1.52
N ILE A 75 2.23 -20.92 0.90
CA ILE A 75 3.38 -20.19 1.41
C ILE A 75 3.26 -18.68 1.20
N ASP A 76 2.59 -18.23 0.14
CA ASP A 76 2.35 -16.82 -0.14
C ASP A 76 1.58 -16.13 1.01
N HIS A 77 0.62 -16.82 1.62
CA HIS A 77 -0.11 -16.33 2.79
C HIS A 77 0.81 -16.22 4.01
N CYS A 78 1.67 -17.21 4.23
CA CYS A 78 2.63 -17.22 5.33
C CYS A 78 3.69 -16.12 5.16
N LEU A 79 4.18 -15.88 3.95
CA LEU A 79 5.16 -14.84 3.63
C LEU A 79 4.54 -13.44 3.67
N THR A 80 3.30 -13.27 3.21
CA THR A 80 2.56 -12.01 3.34
C THR A 80 2.38 -11.65 4.82
N TRP A 81 2.00 -12.62 5.65
CA TRP A 81 1.95 -12.43 7.09
C TRP A 81 3.32 -12.09 7.68
N ALA A 82 4.36 -12.88 7.38
CA ALA A 82 5.71 -12.67 7.91
C ALA A 82 6.29 -11.30 7.54
N ARG A 83 6.03 -10.82 6.32
CA ARG A 83 6.40 -9.49 5.85
C ARG A 83 5.69 -8.39 6.66
N SER A 84 4.39 -8.57 6.91
CA SER A 84 3.61 -7.65 7.75
C SER A 84 4.13 -7.61 9.20
N GLU A 85 4.47 -8.76 9.78
CA GLU A 85 5.06 -8.85 11.12
C GLU A 85 6.45 -8.20 11.17
N PHE A 86 7.30 -8.40 10.16
CA PHE A 86 8.58 -7.69 10.05
C PHE A 86 8.38 -6.18 10.11
N GLU A 87 7.50 -5.63 9.25
CA GLU A 87 7.24 -4.19 9.21
C GLU A 87 6.63 -3.68 10.52
N GLY A 88 5.69 -4.45 11.09
CA GLY A 88 5.02 -4.08 12.34
C GLY A 88 5.99 -4.02 13.52
N LEU A 89 6.78 -5.09 13.72
CA LEU A 89 7.66 -5.26 14.87
C LEU A 89 8.94 -4.43 14.76
N LEU A 90 9.51 -4.32 13.57
CA LEU A 90 10.88 -3.83 13.38
C LEU A 90 10.97 -2.42 12.78
N GLU A 91 9.92 -1.97 12.07
CA GLU A 91 9.91 -0.65 11.43
C GLU A 91 8.88 0.30 12.08
N LYS A 92 7.61 -0.08 12.05
CA LYS A 92 6.48 0.76 12.45
C LYS A 92 6.46 0.99 13.95
N ALA A 93 6.54 -0.06 14.77
CA ALA A 93 6.52 0.10 16.23
C ALA A 93 7.71 0.93 16.75
N PRO A 94 8.98 0.72 16.31
CA PRO A 94 10.09 1.60 16.68
C PRO A 94 9.93 3.04 16.20
N SER A 95 9.41 3.26 14.99
CA SER A 95 9.15 4.62 14.46
C SER A 95 8.09 5.36 15.26
N GLU A 96 7.03 4.64 15.67
CA GLU A 96 5.97 5.18 16.51
C GLU A 96 6.50 5.57 17.89
N ALA A 97 7.24 4.67 18.53
CA ALA A 97 7.89 4.94 19.80
C ALA A 97 8.86 6.12 19.72
N ASN A 98 9.61 6.25 18.61
CA ASN A 98 10.48 7.41 18.37
C ASN A 98 9.69 8.73 18.23
N THR A 99 8.48 8.69 17.65
CA THR A 99 7.60 9.86 17.55
C THR A 99 7.17 10.33 18.95
N TYR A 100 6.77 9.39 19.83
CA TYR A 100 6.52 9.69 21.24
C TYR A 100 7.77 10.21 21.97
N LEU A 101 8.94 9.59 21.74
CA LEU A 101 10.18 9.99 22.39
C LEU A 101 10.65 11.40 21.96
N ALA A 102 10.37 11.82 20.73
CA ALA A 102 10.73 13.14 20.21
C ALA A 102 9.89 14.26 20.84
N ASP A 103 8.57 14.10 20.92
CA ASP A 103 7.67 15.10 21.49
C ASP A 103 6.45 14.43 22.17
N PRO A 104 6.58 14.03 23.46
CA PRO A 104 5.51 13.35 24.18
C PRO A 104 4.24 14.19 24.29
N VAL A 105 4.37 15.51 24.45
CA VAL A 105 3.23 16.40 24.68
C VAL A 105 2.39 16.46 23.41
N LYS A 106 3.02 16.71 22.27
CA LYS A 106 2.33 16.72 20.98
C LYS A 106 1.78 15.35 20.61
N TYR A 107 2.55 14.28 20.85
CA TYR A 107 2.11 12.91 20.60
C TYR A 107 0.85 12.57 21.39
N LEU A 108 0.87 12.75 22.71
CA LEU A 108 -0.27 12.45 23.58
C LEU A 108 -1.48 13.34 23.28
N ALA A 109 -1.27 14.60 22.88
CA ALA A 109 -2.35 15.47 22.43
C ALA A 109 -3.03 14.95 21.14
N ALA A 110 -2.26 14.39 20.21
CA ALA A 110 -2.80 13.75 19.01
C ALA A 110 -3.51 12.43 19.34
N ILE A 111 -2.94 11.59 20.21
CA ILE A 111 -3.56 10.33 20.64
C ILE A 111 -4.93 10.57 21.28
N ARG A 112 -5.08 11.60 22.10
CA ARG A 112 -6.36 11.96 22.73
C ARG A 112 -7.44 12.45 21.76
N GLN A 113 -7.09 12.73 20.50
CA GLN A 113 -8.06 13.05 19.45
C GLN A 113 -8.58 11.80 18.73
N ASN A 114 -7.90 10.65 18.88
CA ASN A 114 -8.34 9.39 18.31
C ASN A 114 -9.47 8.79 19.15
N PRO A 115 -10.37 7.97 18.55
CA PRO A 115 -11.30 7.16 19.32
C PRO A 115 -10.56 6.26 20.32
N ASP A 116 -11.11 6.07 21.52
CA ASP A 116 -10.44 5.41 22.65
C ASP A 116 -9.84 4.05 22.30
N ALA A 117 -10.54 3.21 21.55
CA ALA A 117 -10.03 1.91 21.13
C ALA A 117 -8.77 2.01 20.27
N ALA A 118 -8.71 2.99 19.35
CA ALA A 118 -7.55 3.24 18.51
C ALA A 118 -6.40 3.88 19.31
N ALA A 119 -6.72 4.83 20.19
CA ALA A 119 -5.77 5.43 21.11
C ALA A 119 -5.09 4.37 22.01
N ARG A 120 -5.90 3.48 22.58
CA ARG A 120 -5.44 2.35 23.39
C ARG A 120 -4.54 1.40 22.60
N GLU A 121 -4.96 0.93 21.42
CA GLU A 121 -4.15 0.02 20.58
C GLU A 121 -2.78 0.65 20.25
N GLN A 122 -2.76 1.95 19.96
CA GLN A 122 -1.54 2.67 19.62
C GLN A 122 -0.62 2.84 20.85
N LEU A 123 -1.17 3.19 22.01
CA LEU A 123 -0.41 3.29 23.27
C LEU A 123 0.13 1.93 23.73
N GLU A 124 -0.66 0.85 23.62
CA GLU A 124 -0.24 -0.50 23.97
C GLU A 124 1.00 -0.93 23.16
N LYS A 125 1.08 -0.59 21.87
CA LYS A 125 2.26 -0.87 21.04
C LYS A 125 3.52 -0.12 21.52
N VAL A 126 3.37 1.15 21.87
CA VAL A 126 4.50 1.96 22.37
C VAL A 126 4.95 1.48 23.75
N VAL A 127 3.99 1.15 24.64
CA VAL A 127 4.27 0.57 25.96
C VAL A 127 4.93 -0.79 25.82
N ASP A 128 4.47 -1.63 24.90
CA ASP A 128 5.08 -2.93 24.65
C ASP A 128 6.55 -2.77 24.31
N LEU A 129 6.88 -1.87 23.39
CA LEU A 129 8.26 -1.70 22.93
C LEU A 129 9.18 -1.00 23.95
N LEU A 130 8.70 0.01 24.65
CA LEU A 130 9.51 0.82 25.57
C LEU A 130 9.53 0.29 27.01
N VAL A 131 8.52 -0.50 27.40
CA VAL A 131 8.33 -0.94 28.79
C VAL A 131 8.36 -2.46 28.89
N THR A 132 7.40 -3.15 28.27
CA THR A 132 7.17 -4.59 28.48
C THR A 132 8.29 -5.45 27.87
N ASN A 133 8.61 -5.19 26.61
CA ASN A 133 9.56 -5.92 25.76
C ASN A 133 10.81 -5.07 25.46
N ARG A 134 11.15 -4.14 26.36
CA ARG A 134 12.40 -3.40 26.29
C ARG A 134 13.56 -4.30 26.69
N VAL A 135 14.57 -4.36 25.83
CA VAL A 135 15.78 -5.15 26.02
C VAL A 135 16.96 -4.25 26.40
N LYS A 136 17.91 -4.77 27.19
CA LYS A 136 19.13 -4.04 27.62
C LYS A 136 20.42 -4.78 27.28
N SER A 137 20.33 -6.08 27.01
CA SER A 137 21.44 -6.96 26.64
C SER A 137 21.07 -7.85 25.45
N PHE A 138 22.06 -8.52 24.85
CA PHE A 138 21.77 -9.47 23.77
C PHE A 138 21.02 -10.70 24.30
N GLU A 139 21.28 -11.10 25.54
CA GLU A 139 20.55 -12.17 26.24
C GLU A 139 19.06 -11.84 26.38
N ASP A 140 18.71 -10.57 26.68
CA ASP A 140 17.31 -10.12 26.67
C ASP A 140 16.70 -10.22 25.26
N CYS A 141 17.48 -9.96 24.20
CA CYS A 141 17.02 -10.11 22.82
C CYS A 141 16.75 -11.58 22.47
N VAL A 142 17.59 -12.51 22.96
CA VAL A 142 17.38 -13.96 22.83
C VAL A 142 16.14 -14.40 23.59
N ALA A 143 15.93 -13.89 24.82
CA ALA A 143 14.73 -14.15 25.60
C ALA A 143 13.47 -13.65 24.87
N TRP A 144 13.50 -12.42 24.34
CA TRP A 144 12.42 -11.87 23.53
C TRP A 144 12.11 -12.75 22.32
N ALA A 145 13.12 -13.18 21.57
CA ALA A 145 12.95 -14.06 20.42
C ALA A 145 12.30 -15.41 20.81
N ARG A 146 12.76 -16.02 21.91
CA ARG A 146 12.21 -17.30 22.40
C ARG A 146 10.75 -17.17 22.86
N LEU A 147 10.40 -16.09 23.54
CA LEU A 147 9.03 -15.80 23.96
C LEU A 147 8.13 -15.46 22.77
N HIS A 148 8.65 -14.77 21.76
CA HIS A 148 7.93 -14.55 20.49
C HIS A 148 7.66 -15.85 19.75
N PHE A 149 8.64 -16.77 19.69
CA PHE A 149 8.41 -18.12 19.15
C PHE A 149 7.27 -18.82 19.90
N GLN A 150 7.31 -18.78 21.23
CA GLN A 150 6.29 -19.40 22.07
C GLN A 150 4.91 -18.82 21.74
N GLU A 151 4.80 -17.49 21.70
CA GLU A 151 3.53 -16.84 21.48
C GLU A 151 2.98 -17.15 20.07
N TYR A 152 3.82 -17.01 19.04
CA TYR A 152 3.36 -17.06 17.65
C TYR A 152 3.07 -18.48 17.18
N PHE A 153 3.96 -19.42 17.50
CA PHE A 153 3.93 -20.77 16.90
C PHE A 153 3.41 -21.84 17.86
N HIS A 154 3.32 -21.53 19.15
CA HIS A 154 2.74 -22.44 20.15
C HIS A 154 1.43 -21.90 20.72
N ASN A 155 1.46 -20.81 21.49
CA ASN A 155 0.32 -20.36 22.31
C ASN A 155 -0.89 -19.97 21.46
N ARG A 156 -0.69 -19.14 20.42
CA ARG A 156 -1.78 -18.72 19.52
C ARG A 156 -2.41 -19.91 18.81
N VAL A 157 -1.59 -20.88 18.41
CA VAL A 157 -2.06 -22.10 17.74
C VAL A 157 -2.80 -23.01 18.72
N ALA A 158 -2.25 -23.21 19.92
CA ALA A 158 -2.90 -23.98 20.98
C ALA A 158 -4.24 -23.35 21.39
N GLN A 159 -4.31 -22.02 21.49
CA GLN A 159 -5.55 -21.28 21.73
C GLN A 159 -6.55 -21.46 20.57
N LEU A 160 -6.09 -21.40 19.32
CA LEU A 160 -6.93 -21.60 18.14
C LEU A 160 -7.53 -23.01 18.11
N THR A 161 -6.72 -24.05 18.37
CA THR A 161 -7.19 -25.44 18.41
C THR A 161 -8.04 -25.76 19.64
N PHE A 162 -7.87 -25.01 20.73
CA PHE A 162 -8.77 -25.09 21.89
C PHE A 162 -10.14 -24.48 21.58
N THR A 163 -10.17 -23.33 20.90
CA THR A 163 -11.41 -22.67 20.48
C THR A 163 -12.13 -23.46 19.39
N PHE A 164 -11.38 -24.04 18.44
CA PHE A 164 -11.91 -24.89 17.37
C PHE A 164 -11.18 -26.24 17.35
N PRO A 165 -11.65 -27.23 18.13
CA PRO A 165 -11.12 -28.60 18.10
C PRO A 165 -11.11 -29.20 16.68
N GLU A 166 -10.34 -30.27 16.48
CA GLU A 166 -10.18 -30.90 15.15
C GLU A 166 -11.51 -31.44 14.58
N ASP A 167 -12.39 -31.90 15.46
CA ASP A 167 -13.74 -32.39 15.16
C ASP A 167 -14.81 -31.29 15.17
N ALA A 168 -14.43 -30.02 15.30
CA ALA A 168 -15.37 -28.90 15.30
C ALA A 168 -16.20 -28.87 14.01
N THR A 169 -17.50 -28.61 14.16
CA THR A 169 -18.44 -28.45 13.04
C THR A 169 -19.00 -27.03 12.98
N THR A 170 -19.40 -26.61 11.80
CA THR A 170 -20.10 -25.35 11.58
C THR A 170 -21.58 -25.47 11.99
N SER A 171 -22.30 -24.36 12.01
CA SER A 171 -23.75 -24.35 12.27
C SER A 171 -24.57 -25.19 11.28
N THR A 172 -24.01 -25.49 10.09
CA THR A 172 -24.64 -26.34 9.07
C THR A 172 -24.22 -27.82 9.18
N GLY A 173 -23.44 -28.19 10.21
CA GLY A 173 -23.00 -29.57 10.45
C GLY A 173 -21.81 -30.03 9.61
N THR A 174 -21.22 -29.14 8.80
CA THR A 174 -20.00 -29.46 8.02
C THR A 174 -18.74 -29.33 8.89
N PRO A 175 -17.66 -30.09 8.63
CA PRO A 175 -16.40 -29.91 9.36
C PRO A 175 -15.86 -28.48 9.21
N PHE A 176 -15.57 -27.84 10.34
CA PHE A 176 -14.97 -26.50 10.37
C PHE A 176 -13.60 -26.51 9.68
N TRP A 177 -12.81 -27.55 9.93
CA TRP A 177 -11.52 -27.80 9.30
C TRP A 177 -11.69 -28.59 8.00
N SER A 178 -12.21 -27.91 6.99
CA SER A 178 -12.31 -28.41 5.62
C SER A 178 -11.62 -27.45 4.64
N ALA A 179 -11.17 -27.97 3.49
CA ALA A 179 -10.46 -27.16 2.51
C ALA A 179 -11.24 -25.86 2.19
N PRO A 180 -10.57 -24.69 2.22
CA PRO A 180 -9.12 -24.48 2.26
C PRO A 180 -8.49 -24.42 3.67
N LYS A 181 -9.28 -24.52 4.75
CA LYS A 181 -8.78 -24.44 6.14
C LYS A 181 -8.04 -25.73 6.52
N ARG A 182 -6.83 -25.57 7.04
CA ARG A 182 -5.98 -26.67 7.52
C ARG A 182 -5.93 -26.64 9.03
N PHE A 183 -6.11 -27.79 9.68
CA PHE A 183 -5.97 -27.89 11.14
C PHE A 183 -4.49 -27.64 11.53
N PRO A 184 -4.21 -26.63 12.37
CA PRO A 184 -2.84 -26.31 12.73
C PRO A 184 -2.36 -27.13 13.94
N LYS A 185 -1.04 -27.29 14.05
CA LYS A 185 -0.38 -27.98 15.16
C LYS A 185 0.60 -27.04 15.83
N ALA A 186 0.49 -26.86 17.14
CA ALA A 186 1.42 -26.04 17.92
C ALA A 186 2.85 -26.59 17.80
N LEU A 187 3.83 -25.71 17.57
CA LEU A 187 5.24 -26.09 17.54
C LEU A 187 5.82 -26.09 18.95
N ASN A 188 6.73 -27.01 19.22
CA ASN A 188 7.58 -26.96 20.40
C ASN A 188 8.96 -26.50 19.98
N TYR A 189 9.54 -25.60 20.76
CA TYR A 189 10.90 -25.13 20.51
C TYR A 189 11.90 -26.28 20.70
N ASP A 190 12.80 -26.42 19.73
CA ASP A 190 13.90 -27.39 19.75
C ASP A 190 15.17 -26.68 19.29
N PRO A 191 16.20 -26.54 20.15
CA PRO A 191 17.45 -25.88 19.77
C PRO A 191 18.28 -26.67 18.74
N LYS A 192 17.94 -27.95 18.49
CA LYS A 192 18.61 -28.79 17.48
C LYS A 192 18.00 -28.66 16.10
N ASP A 193 16.81 -28.07 15.99
CA ASP A 193 16.17 -27.78 14.71
C ASP A 193 16.84 -26.56 14.07
N GLU A 194 17.38 -26.72 12.86
CA GLU A 194 18.13 -25.68 12.16
C GLU A 194 17.26 -24.45 11.83
N SER A 195 15.98 -24.66 11.50
CA SER A 195 15.04 -23.58 11.21
C SER A 195 14.69 -22.80 12.48
N HIS A 196 14.54 -23.48 13.61
CA HIS A 196 14.36 -22.83 14.91
C HIS A 196 15.60 -22.01 15.29
N ALA A 197 16.80 -22.58 15.13
CA ALA A 197 18.05 -21.92 15.45
C ALA A 197 18.27 -20.66 14.59
N SER A 198 18.02 -20.77 13.28
CA SER A 198 18.14 -19.65 12.34
C SER A 198 17.15 -18.53 12.67
N PHE A 199 15.90 -18.88 13.00
CA PHE A 199 14.90 -17.90 13.42
C PHE A 199 15.29 -17.19 14.73
N MET A 200 15.79 -17.93 15.74
CA MET A 200 16.27 -17.32 16.99
C MET A 200 17.40 -16.32 16.75
N GLN A 201 18.36 -16.68 15.91
CA GLN A 201 19.47 -15.81 15.55
C GLN A 201 18.99 -14.51 14.91
N ALA A 202 18.20 -14.61 13.83
CA ALA A 202 17.71 -13.45 13.10
C ALA A 202 16.84 -12.56 13.99
N ALA A 203 15.92 -13.13 14.77
CA ALA A 203 15.05 -12.39 15.67
C ALA A 203 15.82 -11.65 16.77
N ALA A 204 16.80 -12.30 17.41
CA ALA A 204 17.62 -11.68 18.45
C ALA A 204 18.51 -10.57 17.88
N ILE A 205 19.11 -10.79 16.71
CA ILE A 205 19.96 -9.80 16.04
C ILE A 205 19.16 -8.53 15.66
N LEU A 206 17.99 -8.70 15.04
CA LEU A 206 17.17 -7.56 14.63
C LEU A 206 16.60 -6.80 15.83
N LYS A 207 16.24 -7.52 16.91
CA LYS A 207 15.82 -6.88 18.16
C LYS A 207 16.95 -6.06 18.79
N ALA A 208 18.17 -6.58 18.76
CA ALA A 208 19.36 -5.88 19.23
C ALA A 208 19.63 -4.62 18.40
N GLU A 209 19.48 -4.68 17.08
CA GLU A 209 19.64 -3.55 16.17
C GLU A 209 18.69 -2.40 16.51
N ILE A 210 17.40 -2.71 16.72
CA ILE A 210 16.38 -1.74 17.11
C ILE A 210 16.76 -0.98 18.39
N HIS A 211 17.41 -1.66 19.34
CA HIS A 211 17.79 -1.08 20.61
C HIS A 211 19.25 -0.58 20.65
N GLY A 212 19.99 -0.69 19.54
CA GLY A 212 21.40 -0.31 19.48
C GLY A 212 22.32 -1.17 20.36
N ILE A 213 21.96 -2.43 20.60
CA ILE A 213 22.70 -3.36 21.46
C ILE A 213 23.82 -4.04 20.64
N PRO A 214 25.07 -4.02 21.11
CA PRO A 214 26.18 -4.71 20.45
C PRO A 214 25.97 -6.23 20.37
N ARG A 215 26.35 -6.81 19.23
CA ARG A 215 26.29 -8.26 18.99
C ARG A 215 27.51 -8.94 19.61
N PRO A 216 27.35 -9.90 20.55
CA PRO A 216 28.47 -10.67 21.08
C PRO A 216 28.97 -11.69 20.04
N ALA A 217 30.23 -12.13 20.14
CA ALA A 217 30.84 -13.03 19.16
C ALA A 217 30.09 -14.37 18.97
N PHE A 218 29.35 -14.84 19.97
CA PHE A 218 28.56 -16.06 19.84
C PHE A 218 27.29 -15.88 19.00
N ALA A 219 26.83 -14.64 18.78
CA ALA A 219 25.65 -14.31 18.00
C ALA A 219 25.79 -14.70 16.51
N GLU A 220 27.03 -14.88 16.03
CA GLU A 220 27.33 -15.37 14.68
C GLU A 220 26.96 -16.85 14.48
N SER A 221 26.73 -17.61 15.56
CA SER A 221 26.38 -19.02 15.51
C SER A 221 24.91 -19.24 15.90
N ALA A 222 24.08 -19.60 14.92
CA ALA A 222 22.67 -19.95 15.14
C ALA A 222 22.49 -21.01 16.25
N ALA A 223 23.33 -22.05 16.25
CA ALA A 223 23.30 -23.11 17.26
C ALA A 223 23.56 -22.57 18.68
N LYS A 224 24.56 -21.69 18.86
CA LYS A 224 24.85 -21.10 20.17
C LYS A 224 23.72 -20.19 20.66
N VAL A 225 23.13 -19.40 19.77
CA VAL A 225 21.98 -18.57 20.10
C VAL A 225 20.79 -19.45 20.51
N ALA A 226 20.56 -20.55 19.80
CA ALA A 226 19.50 -21.51 20.11
C ALA A 226 19.69 -22.19 21.48
N GLU A 227 20.92 -22.58 21.81
CA GLU A 227 21.24 -23.13 23.14
C GLU A 227 21.01 -22.12 24.27
N GLN A 228 21.25 -20.83 24.04
CA GLN A 228 20.90 -19.79 25.03
C GLN A 228 19.39 -19.60 25.13
N ALA A 229 18.68 -19.60 24.00
CA ALA A 229 17.22 -19.52 23.96
C ALA A 229 16.56 -20.69 24.71
N ALA A 230 17.14 -21.88 24.68
CA ALA A 230 16.65 -23.05 25.42
C ALA A 230 16.69 -22.88 26.95
N LYS A 231 17.52 -21.96 27.47
CA LYS A 231 17.63 -21.67 28.92
C LYS A 231 16.60 -20.64 29.40
N VAL A 232 15.93 -19.95 28.49
CA VAL A 232 14.92 -18.94 28.80
C VAL A 232 13.72 -19.63 29.44
N HIS A 233 13.27 -19.11 30.58
CA HIS A 233 12.07 -19.60 31.22
C HIS A 233 10.83 -19.24 30.39
N VAL A 234 9.97 -20.23 30.15
CA VAL A 234 8.74 -20.07 29.39
C VAL A 234 7.59 -20.64 30.21
N ASP A 235 6.63 -19.77 30.54
CA ASP A 235 5.44 -20.19 31.27
C ASP A 235 4.62 -21.20 30.45
N PRO A 236 4.10 -22.26 31.06
CA PRO A 236 3.18 -23.18 30.39
C PRO A 236 1.94 -22.44 29.86
N PHE A 237 1.54 -22.76 28.63
CA PHE A 237 0.32 -22.21 28.05
C PHE A 237 -0.93 -22.71 28.80
N VAL A 238 -1.82 -21.76 29.15
CA VAL A 238 -3.13 -22.06 29.73
C VAL A 238 -4.22 -21.49 28.82
N PRO A 239 -5.10 -22.34 28.23
CA PRO A 239 -6.13 -21.88 27.31
C PRO A 239 -7.18 -21.02 28.00
N ARG A 240 -7.61 -19.96 27.33
CA ARG A 240 -8.68 -19.07 27.78
C ARG A 240 -10.00 -19.46 27.14
N LYS A 241 -11.09 -19.46 27.93
CA LYS A 241 -12.46 -19.66 27.44
C LYS A 241 -13.04 -18.32 26.95
N GLY A 242 -13.86 -18.35 25.90
CA GLY A 242 -14.56 -17.17 25.39
C GLY A 242 -13.72 -16.21 24.54
N VAL A 243 -12.53 -16.63 24.08
CA VAL A 243 -11.72 -15.83 23.16
C VAL A 243 -12.42 -15.78 21.79
N HIS A 244 -12.76 -14.58 21.34
CA HIS A 244 -13.30 -14.38 20.00
C HIS A 244 -12.18 -14.45 18.95
N ILE A 245 -12.33 -15.37 18.00
CA ILE A 245 -11.44 -15.49 16.84
C ILE A 245 -12.30 -15.28 15.61
N GLU A 246 -11.98 -14.25 14.83
CA GLU A 246 -12.71 -13.96 13.60
C GLU A 246 -12.42 -15.04 12.55
N THR A 247 -13.49 -15.60 11.99
CA THR A 247 -13.44 -16.72 11.03
C THR A 247 -14.07 -16.40 9.68
N ASP A 248 -14.77 -15.26 9.57
CA ASP A 248 -15.38 -14.81 8.33
C ASP A 248 -14.35 -14.02 7.48
N PRO A 249 -14.02 -14.46 6.25
CA PRO A 249 -13.20 -13.70 5.31
C PRO A 249 -13.78 -12.36 4.87
N LYS A 250 -15.09 -12.14 5.07
CA LYS A 250 -15.80 -10.90 4.75
C LYS A 250 -16.03 -10.01 5.96
N ALA A 251 -15.63 -10.44 7.16
CA ALA A 251 -15.70 -9.57 8.33
C ALA A 251 -14.73 -8.40 8.13
N GLU A 252 -15.28 -7.22 7.89
CA GLU A 252 -14.56 -5.97 8.11
C GLU A 252 -14.22 -5.88 9.60
N LYS A 253 -13.12 -5.20 9.97
CA LYS A 253 -12.88 -4.82 11.37
C LYS A 253 -14.14 -4.13 11.87
N LYS A 254 -14.97 -4.82 12.65
CA LYS A 254 -16.13 -4.20 13.27
C LYS A 254 -15.61 -3.00 14.05
N ALA A 255 -16.20 -1.83 13.80
CA ALA A 255 -16.06 -0.69 14.67
C ALA A 255 -16.28 -1.19 16.11
N SER A 256 -15.30 -0.89 16.96
CA SER A 256 -15.27 -1.26 18.36
C SER A 256 -16.63 -1.00 19.03
N LEU A 257 -17.03 -1.93 19.89
CA LEU A 257 -18.20 -1.82 20.77
C LEU A 257 -18.20 -0.48 21.54
N PRO A 258 -19.38 0.02 21.99
CA PRO A 258 -19.46 1.30 22.68
C PRO A 258 -18.62 1.32 23.95
N VAL A 259 -18.01 2.49 24.16
CA VAL A 259 -17.17 2.95 25.28
C VAL A 259 -17.54 2.32 26.62
N SER A 260 -16.55 1.75 27.31
CA SER A 260 -16.64 1.42 28.73
C SER A 260 -15.77 2.38 29.53
N ALA A 261 -16.20 2.75 30.75
CA ALA A 261 -15.41 3.61 31.66
C ALA A 261 -14.03 2.99 32.02
N ASP A 262 -13.83 1.71 31.73
CA ASP A 262 -12.57 1.01 31.93
C ASP A 262 -11.50 1.44 30.92
N ASP A 263 -11.86 1.86 29.71
CA ASP A 263 -10.87 2.19 28.66
C ASP A 263 -10.12 3.50 28.92
N GLU A 264 -10.79 4.54 29.45
CA GLU A 264 -10.15 5.81 29.81
C GLU A 264 -9.13 5.62 30.95
N SER A 265 -9.49 4.84 31.96
CA SER A 265 -8.59 4.46 33.06
C SER A 265 -7.38 3.67 32.56
N ILE A 266 -7.58 2.75 31.61
CA ILE A 266 -6.48 1.99 30.99
C ILE A 266 -5.56 2.91 30.20
N ILE A 267 -6.11 3.84 29.41
CA ILE A 267 -5.33 4.82 28.63
C ILE A 267 -4.45 5.66 29.56
N GLU A 268 -5.00 6.24 30.62
CA GLU A 268 -4.22 7.05 31.57
C GLU A 268 -3.16 6.21 32.32
N GLY A 269 -3.46 4.94 32.60
CA GLY A 269 -2.48 3.98 33.13
C GLY A 269 -1.32 3.69 32.16
N LEU A 270 -1.59 3.57 30.86
CA LEU A 270 -0.56 3.40 29.82
C LEU A 270 0.29 4.66 29.68
N ILE A 271 -0.33 5.84 29.69
CA ILE A 271 0.38 7.13 29.63
C ILE A 271 1.33 7.27 30.82
N SER A 272 0.85 6.97 32.04
CA SER A 272 1.67 7.03 33.26
C SER A 272 2.90 6.12 33.19
N LYS A 273 2.76 4.92 32.60
CA LYS A 273 3.88 3.99 32.37
C LYS A 273 4.89 4.55 31.36
N LEU A 274 4.41 5.18 30.29
CA LEU A 274 5.29 5.80 29.30
C LEU A 274 6.07 6.98 29.87
N GLU A 275 5.41 7.87 30.64
CA GLU A 275 6.04 9.04 31.25
C GLU A 275 7.13 8.64 32.25
N SER A 276 6.82 7.70 33.15
CA SER A 276 7.80 7.17 34.12
C SER A 276 8.98 6.47 33.43
N THR A 277 8.72 5.71 32.37
CA THR A 277 9.77 5.06 31.58
C THR A 277 10.63 6.09 30.88
N LYS A 278 10.04 7.09 30.24
CA LYS A 278 10.77 8.17 29.54
C LYS A 278 11.69 8.91 30.50
N ALA A 279 11.22 9.22 31.72
CA ALA A 279 12.04 9.88 32.74
C ALA A 279 13.27 9.07 33.17
N ALA A 280 13.19 7.73 33.10
CA ALA A 280 14.28 6.82 33.42
C ALA A 280 15.23 6.53 32.23
N LEU A 281 14.87 6.94 31.01
CA LEU A 281 15.69 6.73 29.82
C LEU A 281 16.80 7.78 29.73
N PRO A 282 18.00 7.42 29.20
CA PRO A 282 19.05 8.38 28.93
C PRO A 282 18.60 9.51 28.01
N ALA A 283 19.15 10.70 28.19
CA ALA A 283 18.93 11.82 27.28
C ALA A 283 19.34 11.44 25.85
N GLY A 284 18.47 11.70 24.88
CA GLY A 284 18.69 11.35 23.47
C GLY A 284 18.48 9.86 23.14
N TYR A 285 17.93 9.06 24.05
CA TYR A 285 17.53 7.68 23.75
C TYR A 285 16.57 7.66 22.55
N LYS A 286 16.92 6.84 21.56
CA LYS A 286 16.11 6.57 20.37
C LYS A 286 16.27 5.10 20.00
N LEU A 287 15.26 4.58 19.34
CA LEU A 287 15.31 3.27 18.70
C LEU A 287 15.80 3.44 17.26
N ASN A 288 16.27 2.35 16.66
CA ASN A 288 16.69 2.29 15.26
C ASN A 288 15.67 1.45 14.46
N PRO A 289 14.63 2.05 13.86
CA PRO A 289 13.72 1.33 12.99
C PRO A 289 14.48 0.65 11.86
N VAL A 290 14.19 -0.62 11.63
CA VAL A 290 14.82 -1.43 10.58
C VAL A 290 14.02 -1.27 9.29
N GLN A 291 14.62 -0.62 8.30
CA GLN A 291 14.03 -0.53 6.96
C GLN A 291 14.33 -1.79 6.18
N PHE A 292 13.31 -2.35 5.54
CA PHE A 292 13.49 -3.57 4.78
C PHE A 292 14.39 -3.38 3.55
N GLU A 293 15.51 -4.08 3.58
CA GLU A 293 16.37 -4.32 2.43
C GLU A 293 16.40 -5.82 2.14
N LYS A 294 15.99 -6.22 0.94
CA LYS A 294 15.91 -7.61 0.50
C LYS A 294 17.21 -8.08 -0.15
N ASP A 295 18.02 -7.17 -0.68
CA ASP A 295 19.18 -7.46 -1.53
C ASP A 295 20.51 -7.51 -0.76
N ASP A 296 20.48 -7.27 0.55
CA ASP A 296 21.60 -7.51 1.47
C ASP A 296 21.37 -8.79 2.28
N ASP A 297 22.11 -9.85 1.97
CA ASP A 297 21.98 -11.14 2.63
C ASP A 297 22.66 -11.18 4.03
N THR A 298 23.28 -10.08 4.46
CA THR A 298 23.99 -9.96 5.77
C THR A 298 23.17 -9.26 6.85
N ASN A 299 22.05 -8.65 6.48
CA ASN A 299 21.20 -7.87 7.39
C ASN A 299 20.16 -8.70 8.18
N PHE A 300 20.06 -10.02 7.93
CA PHE A 300 19.12 -10.95 8.58
C PHE A 300 17.62 -10.67 8.31
N HIS A 301 17.25 -9.73 7.44
CA HIS A 301 15.85 -9.43 7.16
C HIS A 301 15.12 -10.63 6.55
N MET A 302 15.72 -11.21 5.51
CA MET A 302 15.14 -12.36 4.84
C MET A 302 15.22 -13.63 5.69
N ASP A 303 16.21 -13.76 6.57
CA ASP A 303 16.33 -14.86 7.51
C ASP A 303 15.19 -14.81 8.55
N PHE A 304 14.82 -13.61 9.03
CA PHE A 304 13.66 -13.43 9.91
C PHE A 304 12.33 -13.67 9.18
N ILE A 305 12.13 -13.09 7.99
CA ILE A 305 10.88 -13.25 7.22
C ILE A 305 10.67 -14.71 6.81
N SER A 306 11.71 -15.37 6.30
CA SER A 306 11.63 -16.79 5.93
C SER A 306 11.44 -17.69 7.15
N GLY A 307 12.13 -17.40 8.27
CA GLY A 307 11.94 -18.10 9.54
C GLY A 307 10.50 -18.00 10.05
N LEU A 308 9.95 -16.79 10.12
CA LEU A 308 8.54 -16.57 10.49
C LEU A 308 7.60 -17.37 9.58
N ALA A 309 7.76 -17.23 8.26
CA ALA A 309 6.88 -17.86 7.29
C ALA A 309 6.96 -19.39 7.33
N ASN A 310 8.15 -19.97 7.46
CA ASN A 310 8.34 -21.42 7.50
C ASN A 310 7.83 -22.03 8.81
N MET A 311 8.02 -21.36 9.95
CA MET A 311 7.42 -21.83 11.22
C MET A 311 5.89 -21.83 11.15
N ARG A 312 5.31 -20.76 10.59
CA ARG A 312 3.88 -20.70 10.35
C ARG A 312 3.42 -21.73 9.32
N ALA A 313 4.18 -21.97 8.26
CA ALA A 313 3.88 -23.02 7.28
C ALA A 313 3.85 -24.39 7.95
N ARG A 314 4.83 -24.68 8.83
CA ARG A 314 4.91 -25.90 9.61
C ARG A 314 3.71 -26.08 10.55
N ASN A 315 3.23 -25.01 11.21
CA ASN A 315 1.99 -25.08 11.99
C ASN A 315 0.82 -25.64 11.17
N TYR A 316 0.65 -25.17 9.93
CA TYR A 316 -0.50 -25.53 9.08
C TYR A 316 -0.21 -26.66 8.10
N SER A 317 0.92 -27.37 8.23
CA SER A 317 1.35 -28.41 7.29
C SER A 317 1.37 -27.92 5.83
N VAL A 318 1.82 -26.67 5.63
CA VAL A 318 2.12 -26.07 4.33
C VAL A 318 3.59 -26.35 4.01
N PRO A 319 3.96 -26.68 2.76
CA PRO A 319 5.35 -26.87 2.38
C PRO A 319 6.20 -25.62 2.65
N GLU A 320 7.30 -25.80 3.40
CA GLU A 320 8.32 -24.77 3.63
C GLU A 320 9.05 -24.43 2.33
N VAL A 321 9.68 -23.25 2.30
CA VAL A 321 10.48 -22.80 1.16
C VAL A 321 11.86 -22.34 1.60
N ASP A 322 12.83 -22.44 0.68
CA ASP A 322 14.15 -21.87 0.90
C ASP A 322 14.13 -20.33 0.91
N LYS A 323 15.24 -19.73 1.34
CA LYS A 323 15.41 -18.27 1.43
C LYS A 323 15.27 -17.58 0.08
N LEU A 324 15.71 -18.21 -1.01
CA LEU A 324 15.64 -17.61 -2.35
C LEU A 324 14.19 -17.46 -2.81
N LYS A 325 13.39 -18.52 -2.67
CA LYS A 325 11.97 -18.50 -2.99
C LYS A 325 11.19 -17.57 -2.05
N ALA A 326 11.53 -17.55 -0.76
CA ALA A 326 10.99 -16.57 0.17
C ALA A 326 11.29 -15.12 -0.27
N LYS A 327 12.53 -14.82 -0.68
CA LYS A 327 12.99 -13.51 -1.16
C LYS A 327 12.24 -13.07 -2.43
N LEU A 328 12.03 -13.98 -3.38
CA LEU A 328 11.26 -13.70 -4.59
C LEU A 328 9.82 -13.25 -4.28
N ILE A 329 9.14 -13.96 -3.38
CA ILE A 329 7.73 -13.72 -3.04
C ILE A 329 7.60 -12.51 -2.10
N ALA A 330 8.29 -12.51 -0.95
CA ALA A 330 8.16 -11.47 0.06
C ALA A 330 8.78 -10.13 -0.38
N GLY A 331 9.82 -10.18 -1.20
CA GLY A 331 10.46 -9.01 -1.81
C GLY A 331 9.71 -8.46 -3.03
N ARG A 332 8.59 -9.11 -3.44
CA ARG A 332 7.83 -8.79 -4.66
C ARG A 332 8.73 -8.59 -5.88
N ILE A 333 9.73 -9.47 -6.04
CA ILE A 333 10.72 -9.33 -7.09
C ILE A 333 10.02 -9.60 -8.43
N ILE A 334 10.03 -8.59 -9.30
CA ILE A 334 9.54 -8.71 -10.68
C ILE A 334 10.64 -9.41 -11.48
N PRO A 335 10.40 -10.62 -12.03
CA PRO A 335 11.38 -11.28 -12.87
C PRO A 335 11.71 -10.42 -14.09
N ALA A 336 13.00 -10.27 -14.37
CA ALA A 336 13.50 -9.51 -15.51
C ALA A 336 14.63 -10.28 -16.21
N ILE A 337 14.72 -10.15 -17.52
CA ILE A 337 15.80 -10.72 -18.34
C ILE A 337 16.13 -9.77 -19.48
N ALA A 338 17.42 -9.60 -19.75
CA ALA A 338 17.91 -8.63 -20.74
C ALA A 338 17.34 -8.87 -22.16
N THR A 339 17.00 -10.12 -22.51
CA THR A 339 16.42 -10.46 -23.82
C THR A 339 15.04 -9.84 -24.02
N ALA A 340 14.15 -9.92 -23.03
CA ALA A 340 12.82 -9.31 -23.10
C ALA A 340 12.90 -7.78 -23.10
N THR A 341 13.80 -7.21 -22.31
CA THR A 341 14.08 -5.77 -22.30
C THR A 341 14.55 -5.28 -23.66
N ALA A 342 15.54 -5.96 -24.27
CA ALA A 342 16.05 -5.58 -25.59
C ALA A 342 14.97 -5.64 -26.67
N VAL A 343 14.10 -6.66 -26.64
CA VAL A 343 12.95 -6.76 -27.57
C VAL A 343 11.97 -5.61 -27.36
N ALA A 344 11.57 -5.33 -26.11
CA ALA A 344 10.64 -4.25 -25.81
C ALA A 344 11.19 -2.89 -26.27
N THR A 345 12.44 -2.59 -25.94
CA THR A 345 13.12 -1.36 -26.36
C THR A 345 13.23 -1.27 -27.87
N GLY A 346 13.61 -2.35 -28.56
CA GLY A 346 13.68 -2.38 -30.02
C GLY A 346 12.33 -2.05 -30.67
N MET A 347 11.23 -2.62 -30.17
CA MET A 347 9.88 -2.33 -30.67
C MET A 347 9.47 -0.88 -30.42
N VAL A 348 9.78 -0.31 -29.24
CA VAL A 348 9.56 1.12 -28.96
C VAL A 348 10.33 2.01 -29.95
N CYS A 349 11.60 1.68 -30.25
CA CYS A 349 12.39 2.44 -31.20
C CYS A 349 11.82 2.41 -32.63
N LEU A 350 11.18 1.31 -33.04
CA LEU A 350 10.52 1.25 -34.35
C LEU A 350 9.30 2.18 -34.42
N GLU A 351 8.52 2.27 -33.34
CA GLU A 351 7.38 3.19 -33.26
C GLU A 351 7.83 4.66 -33.11
N LEU A 352 8.98 4.91 -32.48
CA LEU A 352 9.56 6.24 -32.38
C LEU A 352 9.81 6.87 -33.76
N TYR A 353 10.27 6.10 -34.75
CA TYR A 353 10.42 6.62 -36.12
C TYR A 353 9.11 7.15 -36.69
N LYS A 354 7.98 6.51 -36.36
CA LYS A 354 6.64 6.91 -36.83
C LYS A 354 6.21 8.23 -36.20
N VAL A 355 6.44 8.38 -34.89
CA VAL A 355 6.15 9.63 -34.17
C VAL A 355 7.00 10.79 -34.68
N VAL A 356 8.29 10.58 -34.88
CA VAL A 356 9.21 11.62 -35.35
C VAL A 356 8.94 12.01 -36.80
N ALA A 357 8.57 11.06 -37.66
CA ALA A 357 8.24 11.34 -39.06
C ALA A 357 6.99 12.21 -39.22
N GLY A 358 6.05 12.16 -38.27
CA GLY A 358 4.75 12.83 -38.38
C GLY A 358 3.84 12.22 -39.45
N ASP A 359 2.65 12.81 -39.61
CA ASP A 359 1.66 12.48 -40.65
C ASP A 359 1.33 10.98 -40.79
N LYS A 360 1.30 10.27 -39.66
CA LYS A 360 0.89 8.87 -39.58
C LYS A 360 -0.58 8.74 -39.24
N LYS A 361 -1.17 7.64 -39.70
CA LYS A 361 -2.53 7.25 -39.32
C LYS A 361 -2.47 6.21 -38.21
N ILE A 362 -3.61 5.96 -37.55
CA ILE A 362 -3.68 5.00 -36.44
C ILE A 362 -3.25 3.59 -36.89
N GLU A 363 -3.57 3.23 -38.13
CA GLU A 363 -3.26 1.93 -38.74
C GLU A 363 -1.76 1.77 -39.07
N ASP A 364 -0.95 2.82 -38.94
CA ASP A 364 0.50 2.74 -39.08
C ASP A 364 1.17 2.31 -37.77
N TYR A 365 0.55 2.55 -36.61
CA TYR A 365 1.12 2.26 -35.29
C TYR A 365 0.85 0.81 -34.86
N ARG A 366 1.72 0.25 -34.02
CA ARG A 366 1.54 -1.11 -33.47
C ARG A 366 1.79 -1.16 -31.97
N ASN A 367 0.80 -1.63 -31.23
CA ASN A 367 0.98 -2.16 -29.89
C ASN A 367 1.47 -3.61 -30.03
N THR A 368 2.59 -3.93 -29.39
CA THR A 368 3.20 -5.27 -29.48
C THR A 368 3.05 -6.00 -28.16
N PHE A 369 2.71 -7.29 -28.22
CA PHE A 369 2.70 -8.21 -27.09
C PHE A 369 3.54 -9.43 -27.46
N ALA A 370 4.56 -9.73 -26.67
CA ALA A 370 5.46 -10.84 -26.95
C ALA A 370 5.68 -11.72 -25.72
N ASN A 371 5.91 -13.00 -25.98
CA ASN A 371 6.37 -13.97 -24.99
C ASN A 371 7.47 -14.83 -25.60
N LEU A 372 8.71 -14.54 -25.22
CA LEU A 372 9.91 -15.18 -25.75
C LEU A 372 10.07 -16.64 -25.31
N ALA A 373 9.31 -17.09 -24.31
CA ALA A 373 9.28 -18.50 -23.92
C ALA A 373 8.44 -19.36 -24.89
N LEU A 374 7.48 -18.75 -25.59
CA LEU A 374 6.63 -19.40 -26.61
C LEU A 374 7.02 -19.02 -28.05
N PRO A 375 8.13 -18.31 -28.23
CA PRO A 375 8.37 -17.39 -29.35
C PRO A 375 7.16 -16.66 -29.96
N LEU A 376 6.20 -16.22 -29.13
CA LEU A 376 4.98 -15.57 -29.61
C LEU A 376 5.17 -14.06 -29.77
N PHE A 377 4.77 -13.52 -30.92
CA PHE A 377 4.63 -12.07 -31.17
C PHE A 377 3.23 -11.80 -31.71
N ALA A 378 2.50 -10.92 -31.04
CA ALA A 378 1.21 -10.43 -31.48
C ALA A 378 1.28 -8.90 -31.58
N MET A 379 0.86 -8.35 -32.70
CA MET A 379 0.80 -6.91 -32.91
C MET A 379 -0.64 -6.52 -33.20
N ALA A 380 -1.09 -5.43 -32.60
CA ALA A 380 -2.43 -4.88 -32.79
C ALA A 380 -2.34 -3.38 -33.09
N GLU A 381 -3.30 -2.87 -33.84
CA GLU A 381 -3.51 -1.43 -33.97
C GLU A 381 -3.89 -0.84 -32.59
N PRO A 382 -3.40 0.36 -32.24
CA PRO A 382 -3.87 1.06 -31.06
C PRO A 382 -5.37 1.35 -31.14
N ILE A 383 -6.01 1.41 -29.98
CA ILE A 383 -7.44 1.70 -29.88
C ILE A 383 -7.63 3.22 -29.98
N ALA A 384 -8.60 3.66 -30.79
CA ALA A 384 -8.99 5.06 -30.87
C ALA A 384 -9.65 5.54 -29.57
N PRO A 385 -9.50 6.81 -29.16
CA PRO A 385 -10.11 7.30 -27.94
C PRO A 385 -11.64 7.29 -28.05
N LYS A 386 -12.32 7.06 -26.92
CA LYS A 386 -13.78 7.16 -26.85
C LYS A 386 -14.23 8.56 -27.28
N GLN A 387 -15.07 8.63 -28.30
CA GLN A 387 -15.71 9.87 -28.73
C GLN A 387 -16.99 10.11 -27.94
N MET A 388 -17.10 11.30 -27.36
CA MET A 388 -18.29 11.82 -26.70
C MET A 388 -18.97 12.81 -27.64
N ARG A 389 -20.29 12.70 -27.79
CA ARG A 389 -21.07 13.56 -28.68
C ARG A 389 -22.28 14.12 -27.96
N TYR A 390 -22.51 15.40 -28.14
CA TYR A 390 -23.70 16.09 -27.65
C TYR A 390 -24.05 17.22 -28.60
N LYS A 391 -25.24 17.16 -29.23
CA LYS A 391 -25.64 18.07 -30.32
C LYS A 391 -24.55 18.12 -31.41
N GLU A 392 -24.01 19.31 -31.70
CA GLU A 392 -22.93 19.53 -32.67
C GLU A 392 -21.53 19.42 -32.05
N LEU A 393 -21.44 19.23 -30.73
CA LEU A 393 -20.17 19.09 -30.01
C LEU A 393 -19.67 17.65 -30.07
N ASN A 394 -18.37 17.50 -30.30
CA ASN A 394 -17.67 16.23 -30.28
C ASN A 394 -16.33 16.40 -29.57
N TRP A 395 -16.00 15.51 -28.65
CA TRP A 395 -14.76 15.55 -27.91
C TRP A 395 -14.30 14.16 -27.46
N THR A 396 -13.06 14.11 -26.99
CA THR A 396 -12.36 12.96 -26.47
C THR A 396 -11.61 13.36 -25.20
N LEU A 397 -10.90 12.41 -24.59
CA LEU A 397 -10.01 12.69 -23.45
C LEU A 397 -8.89 13.70 -23.77
N TRP A 398 -8.57 13.91 -25.05
CA TRP A 398 -7.50 14.82 -25.49
C TRP A 398 -7.95 16.27 -25.60
N ASP A 399 -9.26 16.49 -25.63
CA ASP A 399 -9.83 17.81 -25.81
C ASP A 399 -9.80 18.62 -24.52
N ARG A 400 -9.83 19.94 -24.70
CA ARG A 400 -9.86 20.92 -23.64
C ARG A 400 -10.64 22.13 -24.11
N TRP A 401 -11.56 22.62 -23.29
CA TRP A 401 -12.25 23.87 -23.59
C TRP A 401 -11.55 25.01 -22.87
N THR A 402 -11.12 26.01 -23.64
CA THR A 402 -10.48 27.21 -23.09
C THR A 402 -11.47 28.36 -23.10
N LEU A 403 -11.73 28.92 -21.92
CA LEU A 403 -12.56 30.10 -21.74
C LEU A 403 -11.63 31.29 -21.52
N GLU A 404 -11.73 32.29 -22.39
CA GLU A 404 -10.88 33.49 -22.39
C GLU A 404 -11.48 34.58 -21.50
N GLY A 405 -10.63 35.19 -20.68
CA GLY A 405 -11.00 36.21 -19.71
C GLY A 405 -11.12 35.67 -18.29
N ASP A 406 -10.97 36.57 -17.31
CA ASP A 406 -11.30 36.24 -15.93
C ASP A 406 -12.82 36.28 -15.79
N LEU A 407 -13.46 35.13 -15.95
CA LEU A 407 -14.91 34.99 -15.89
C LEU A 407 -15.39 34.89 -14.44
N THR A 408 -16.60 35.36 -14.20
CA THR A 408 -17.36 35.07 -12.99
C THR A 408 -17.89 33.65 -13.04
N VAL A 409 -18.30 33.10 -11.89
CA VAL A 409 -19.00 31.81 -11.86
C VAL A 409 -20.22 31.84 -12.78
N GLN A 410 -21.04 32.90 -12.72
CA GLN A 410 -22.22 33.04 -13.57
C GLN A 410 -21.85 33.02 -15.07
N GLU A 411 -20.83 33.77 -15.49
CA GLU A 411 -20.39 33.78 -16.89
C GLU A 411 -19.91 32.39 -17.38
N VAL A 412 -19.32 31.58 -16.49
CA VAL A 412 -18.98 30.18 -16.81
C VAL A 412 -20.24 29.32 -16.95
N LEU A 413 -21.22 29.48 -16.05
CA LEU A 413 -22.51 28.76 -16.14
C LEU A 413 -23.25 29.11 -17.44
N ASP A 414 -23.33 30.40 -17.77
CA ASP A 414 -23.98 30.91 -18.98
C ASP A 414 -23.31 30.35 -20.25
N TRP A 415 -21.98 30.16 -20.22
CA TRP A 415 -21.23 29.56 -21.32
C TRP A 415 -21.65 28.10 -21.58
N PHE A 416 -21.89 27.33 -20.51
CA PHE A 416 -22.42 25.96 -20.61
C PHE A 416 -23.88 25.97 -21.07
N GLU A 417 -24.71 26.86 -20.52
CA GLU A 417 -26.13 26.98 -20.89
C GLU A 417 -26.30 27.33 -22.38
N ALA A 418 -25.44 28.21 -22.92
CA ALA A 418 -25.40 28.53 -24.35
C ALA A 418 -25.09 27.32 -25.25
N LYS A 419 -24.54 26.24 -24.67
CA LYS A 419 -24.29 24.95 -25.35
C LYS A 419 -25.38 23.93 -25.07
N GLY A 420 -26.41 24.28 -24.31
CA GLY A 420 -27.46 23.39 -23.84
C GLY A 420 -27.01 22.46 -22.71
N LEU A 421 -25.95 22.83 -21.99
CA LEU A 421 -25.46 22.06 -20.84
C LEU A 421 -25.76 22.80 -19.55
N THR A 422 -26.23 22.07 -18.54
CA THR A 422 -26.52 22.63 -17.22
C THR A 422 -25.37 22.31 -16.28
N ALA A 423 -24.40 23.22 -16.15
CA ALA A 423 -23.31 23.07 -15.19
C ALA A 423 -23.81 23.24 -13.75
N TYR A 424 -23.66 22.19 -12.93
CA TYR A 424 -24.14 22.19 -11.56
C TYR A 424 -23.02 22.17 -10.52
N SER A 425 -21.78 21.84 -10.92
CA SER A 425 -20.62 21.74 -10.03
C SER A 425 -19.35 22.22 -10.74
N ILE A 426 -18.53 23.04 -10.07
CA ILE A 426 -17.24 23.51 -10.57
C ILE A 426 -16.18 23.35 -9.47
N SER A 427 -15.10 22.65 -9.76
CA SER A 427 -14.03 22.36 -8.82
C SER A 427 -12.64 22.70 -9.39
N CYS A 428 -11.72 23.11 -8.52
CA CYS A 428 -10.32 23.30 -8.84
C CYS A 428 -9.47 22.50 -7.84
N GLY A 429 -8.76 21.48 -8.33
CA GLY A 429 -8.11 20.50 -7.47
C GLY A 429 -9.15 19.78 -6.59
N GLN A 430 -8.90 19.73 -5.29
CA GLN A 430 -9.84 19.13 -4.31
C GLN A 430 -10.90 20.11 -3.80
N SER A 431 -10.91 21.35 -4.28
CA SER A 431 -11.74 22.41 -3.74
C SER A 431 -12.95 22.69 -4.62
N LEU A 432 -14.13 22.68 -4.00
CA LEU A 432 -15.40 22.97 -4.65
C LEU A 432 -15.63 24.49 -4.71
N LEU A 433 -15.46 25.07 -5.90
CA LEU A 433 -15.61 26.50 -6.13
C LEU A 433 -17.09 26.90 -6.18
N TYR A 434 -17.91 26.09 -6.85
CA TYR A 434 -19.35 26.27 -6.96
C TYR A 434 -20.05 24.93 -7.02
N ASN A 435 -21.25 24.86 -6.46
CA ASN A 435 -22.17 23.74 -6.63
C ASN A 435 -23.59 24.19 -6.25
N ASN A 436 -24.58 23.88 -7.08
CA ASN A 436 -25.96 24.39 -6.97
C ASN A 436 -26.72 23.86 -5.73
N ILE A 437 -26.30 22.74 -5.15
CA ILE A 437 -26.90 22.13 -3.95
C ILE A 437 -26.63 22.98 -2.70
N PHE A 438 -25.50 23.69 -2.64
CA PHE A 438 -25.12 24.47 -1.47
C PHE A 438 -25.66 25.91 -1.57
N PRO A 439 -26.63 26.33 -0.73
CA PRO A 439 -27.24 27.66 -0.86
C PRO A 439 -26.23 28.81 -0.73
N LYS A 440 -25.19 28.64 0.10
CA LYS A 440 -24.10 29.61 0.28
C LYS A 440 -23.28 29.85 -0.98
N HIS A 441 -23.27 28.91 -1.94
CA HIS A 441 -22.53 29.07 -3.18
C HIS A 441 -23.22 30.06 -4.14
N LYS A 442 -24.50 30.39 -3.92
CA LYS A 442 -25.18 31.46 -4.67
C LYS A 442 -24.53 32.83 -4.48
N GLU A 443 -23.93 33.06 -3.31
CA GLU A 443 -23.16 34.29 -3.02
C GLU A 443 -21.86 34.38 -3.85
N ARG A 444 -21.43 33.28 -4.49
CA ARG A 444 -20.22 33.21 -5.32
C ARG A 444 -20.48 33.47 -6.79
N LEU A 445 -21.74 33.54 -7.24
CA LEU A 445 -22.10 33.66 -8.66
C LEU A 445 -21.44 34.87 -9.34
N GLY A 446 -21.42 36.02 -8.67
CA GLY A 446 -20.80 37.24 -9.17
C GLY A 446 -19.29 37.34 -8.93
N LYS A 447 -18.66 36.37 -8.27
CA LYS A 447 -17.22 36.38 -7.98
C LYS A 447 -16.42 35.83 -9.16
N LYS A 448 -15.23 36.38 -9.37
CA LYS A 448 -14.30 35.93 -10.41
C LYS A 448 -13.72 34.56 -10.07
N MET A 449 -13.53 33.73 -11.07
CA MET A 449 -12.99 32.38 -10.90
C MET A 449 -11.58 32.42 -10.30
N SER A 450 -10.75 33.39 -10.72
CA SER A 450 -9.41 33.59 -10.15
C SER A 450 -9.44 33.93 -8.65
N GLU A 451 -10.39 34.75 -8.19
CA GLU A 451 -10.60 35.11 -6.78
C GLU A 451 -10.96 33.87 -5.94
N LEU A 452 -11.85 33.02 -6.46
CA LEU A 452 -12.27 31.80 -5.78
C LEU A 452 -11.15 30.76 -5.70
N VAL A 453 -10.32 30.65 -6.73
CA VAL A 453 -9.12 29.80 -6.70
C VAL A 453 -8.16 30.24 -5.59
N GLY A 454 -7.94 31.54 -5.43
CA GLY A 454 -7.09 32.08 -4.35
C GLY A 454 -7.70 31.93 -2.95
N SER A 455 -8.99 32.23 -2.80
CA SER A 455 -9.65 32.30 -1.49
C SER A 455 -10.19 30.96 -0.98
N VAL A 456 -10.77 30.15 -1.86
CA VAL A 456 -11.41 28.86 -1.51
C VAL A 456 -10.42 27.72 -1.69
N ALA A 457 -9.80 27.63 -2.87
CA ALA A 457 -8.83 26.56 -3.14
C ALA A 457 -7.46 26.81 -2.50
N LYS A 458 -7.21 28.04 -2.03
CA LYS A 458 -5.92 28.46 -1.45
C LYS A 458 -4.74 28.20 -2.39
N ILE A 459 -5.00 28.28 -3.70
CA ILE A 459 -3.99 28.10 -4.74
C ILE A 459 -3.45 29.46 -5.13
N GLU A 460 -2.17 29.68 -4.87
CA GLU A 460 -1.46 30.84 -5.39
C GLU A 460 -1.08 30.59 -6.86
N ILE A 461 -1.62 31.40 -7.77
CA ILE A 461 -1.31 31.28 -9.20
C ILE A 461 -0.09 32.15 -9.52
N PRO A 462 1.05 31.55 -9.91
CA PRO A 462 2.26 32.31 -10.21
C PRO A 462 2.03 33.39 -11.28
N SER A 463 2.80 34.48 -11.23
CA SER A 463 2.67 35.61 -12.17
C SER A 463 2.86 35.21 -13.64
N TRP A 464 3.71 34.22 -13.90
CA TRP A 464 3.97 33.69 -15.25
C TRP A 464 2.86 32.77 -15.78
N ARG A 465 1.91 32.35 -14.93
CA ARG A 465 0.81 31.46 -15.32
C ARG A 465 -0.45 32.27 -15.59
N ALA A 466 -0.94 32.18 -16.81
CA ALA A 466 -2.09 32.94 -17.31
C ALA A 466 -3.42 32.16 -17.28
N HIS A 467 -3.40 30.89 -16.89
CA HIS A 467 -4.60 30.05 -16.82
C HIS A 467 -4.58 29.11 -15.61
N PHE A 468 -5.74 28.63 -15.21
CA PHE A 468 -5.92 27.51 -14.29
C PHE A 468 -7.00 26.57 -14.82
N ASP A 469 -6.96 25.33 -14.37
CA ASP A 469 -7.88 24.29 -14.85
C ASP A 469 -8.96 24.02 -13.80
N VAL A 470 -10.18 23.80 -14.28
CA VAL A 470 -11.34 23.42 -13.47
C VAL A 470 -12.02 22.20 -14.06
N VAL A 471 -12.57 21.37 -13.19
CA VAL A 471 -13.43 20.24 -13.55
C VAL A 471 -14.87 20.68 -13.32
N VAL A 472 -15.69 20.55 -14.36
CA VAL A 472 -17.11 20.93 -14.35
C VAL A 472 -17.93 19.66 -14.49
N ALA A 473 -18.89 19.47 -13.59
CA ALA A 473 -19.95 18.48 -13.79
C ALA A 473 -21.19 19.19 -14.31
N CYS A 474 -21.78 18.62 -15.36
CA CYS A 474 -22.97 19.16 -16.00
C CYS A 474 -23.92 18.05 -16.45
N GLU A 475 -25.19 18.40 -16.55
CA GLU A 475 -26.24 17.56 -17.10
C GLU A 475 -26.63 18.08 -18.49
N ASP A 476 -27.18 17.20 -19.31
CA ASP A 476 -27.85 17.58 -20.55
C ASP A 476 -29.30 18.10 -20.31
N GLU A 477 -30.06 18.30 -21.39
CA GLU A 477 -31.45 18.80 -21.32
C GLU A 477 -32.43 17.76 -20.76
N GLU A 478 -32.05 16.48 -20.71
CA GLU A 478 -32.85 15.38 -20.14
C GLU A 478 -32.52 15.15 -18.65
N GLY A 479 -31.52 15.86 -18.12
CA GLY A 479 -31.04 15.71 -16.74
C GLY A 479 -30.06 14.55 -16.57
N GLU A 480 -29.49 14.03 -17.66
CA GLU A 480 -28.48 12.97 -17.62
C GLU A 480 -27.08 13.59 -17.48
N ASP A 481 -26.27 13.01 -16.57
CA ASP A 481 -24.90 13.44 -16.34
C ASP A 481 -24.03 13.25 -17.60
N LEU A 482 -23.26 14.29 -17.94
CA LEU A 482 -22.41 14.29 -19.12
C LEU A 482 -20.96 14.66 -18.79
N ASP A 483 -20.04 13.75 -19.11
CA ASP A 483 -18.59 13.98 -18.98
C ASP A 483 -18.09 14.95 -20.05
N VAL A 484 -17.74 16.16 -19.64
CA VAL A 484 -17.16 17.20 -20.51
C VAL A 484 -15.63 17.27 -20.42
N PRO A 485 -14.95 17.86 -21.42
CA PRO A 485 -13.51 18.08 -21.37
C PRO A 485 -13.06 18.91 -20.16
N LEU A 486 -11.77 18.81 -19.84
CA LEU A 486 -11.14 19.71 -18.88
C LEU A 486 -11.31 21.16 -19.35
N ILE A 487 -11.68 22.04 -18.42
CA ILE A 487 -11.88 23.46 -18.71
C ILE A 487 -10.67 24.25 -18.24
N SER A 488 -10.06 25.04 -19.13
CA SER A 488 -9.01 25.99 -18.78
C SER A 488 -9.57 27.41 -18.81
N ILE A 489 -9.52 28.10 -17.68
CA ILE A 489 -9.86 29.52 -17.59
C ILE A 489 -8.58 30.32 -17.81
N LYS A 490 -8.48 31.01 -18.95
CA LYS A 490 -7.35 31.89 -19.29
C LYS A 490 -7.67 33.31 -18.86
N PHE A 491 -7.30 33.62 -17.63
CA PHE A 491 -7.70 34.83 -16.91
C PHE A 491 -6.72 36.01 -17.07
N ARG A 492 -5.54 35.81 -17.67
CA ARG A 492 -4.53 36.84 -17.95
C ARG A 492 -4.04 36.81 -19.39
#